data_AF-A0A968PHA2-F1
#
_entry.id   AF-A0A968PHA2-F1
#
_cell.length_a   1.000
_cell.length_b   1.000
_cell.length_c   1.000
_cell.angle_alpha   90.00
_cell.angle_beta   90.00
_cell.angle_gamma   90.00
#
_symmetry.space_group_name_H-M   'P 1'
#
loop_
_entity.id
_entity.type
_entity.pdbx_description
1 polymer ?
#
loop_
_entity_poly.entity_id
_entity_poly.type
_entity_poly.pdbx_seq_one_letter_code
_entity_poly.pdbx_strand_id
1 'polypeptide(L)' 'MVTFSHAGAPHPTRSESVPGHVMTEGRTILCPACHQENNSGARFCKHCGHDLEFK' A
#
# COMPACT_ATOMS: atom_id res chain seq x y z
N MET A 1 -29.23 -23.36 -39.01
CA MET A 1 -27.81 -23.70 -39.30
C MET A 1 -26.97 -22.43 -39.28
N VAL A 2 -26.45 -22.03 -38.13
CA VAL A 2 -25.33 -21.07 -38.00
C VAL A 2 -24.73 -21.25 -36.62
N THR A 3 -23.72 -22.11 -36.56
CA THR A 3 -22.85 -22.37 -35.41
C THR A 3 -21.76 -21.30 -35.39
N PHE A 4 -21.86 -20.32 -34.50
CA PHE A 4 -20.76 -19.36 -34.26
C PHE A 4 -20.14 -19.62 -32.89
N SER A 5 -19.21 -20.59 -32.88
CA SER A 5 -18.28 -20.87 -31.80
C SER A 5 -17.28 -19.72 -31.67
N HIS A 6 -17.33 -18.95 -30.59
CA HIS A 6 -16.22 -18.09 -30.18
C HIS A 6 -15.53 -18.71 -28.96
N ALA A 7 -14.58 -19.61 -29.23
CA ALA A 7 -13.59 -20.06 -28.26
C ALA A 7 -12.60 -18.90 -28.02
N GLY A 8 -12.87 -18.07 -27.02
CA GLY A 8 -11.97 -17.02 -26.56
C GLY A 8 -10.95 -17.60 -25.60
N ALA A 9 -9.68 -17.65 -26.00
CA ALA A 9 -8.56 -18.11 -25.19
C ALA A 9 -8.36 -17.23 -23.92
N PRO A 10 -7.87 -17.80 -22.80
CA PRO A 10 -7.56 -17.04 -21.60
C PRO A 10 -6.38 -16.08 -21.82
N HIS A 11 -6.51 -14.87 -21.27
CA HIS A 11 -5.49 -13.84 -21.22
C HIS A 11 -4.18 -14.29 -20.53
N PRO A 12 -2.99 -13.95 -21.08
CA PRO A 12 -1.73 -14.10 -20.35
C PRO A 12 -1.62 -13.02 -19.27
N THR A 13 -1.78 -13.37 -17.99
CA THR A 13 -1.41 -12.49 -16.87
C THR A 13 0.12 -12.50 -16.74
N ARG A 14 0.80 -11.71 -17.58
CA ARG A 14 2.24 -11.52 -17.40
C ARG A 14 2.47 -10.73 -16.12
N SER A 15 2.87 -11.49 -15.11
CA SER A 15 3.63 -11.11 -13.92
C SER A 15 4.76 -10.15 -14.31
N GLU A 16 4.45 -8.86 -14.39
CA GLU A 16 5.46 -7.81 -14.46
C GLU A 16 5.91 -7.55 -13.04
N SER A 17 7.02 -8.21 -12.70
CA SER A 17 7.76 -8.05 -11.46
C SER A 17 8.09 -6.57 -11.25
N VAL A 18 7.40 -5.94 -10.30
CA VAL A 18 7.67 -4.56 -9.91
C VAL A 18 9.09 -4.51 -9.32
N PRO A 19 10.01 -3.68 -9.86
CA PRO A 19 11.33 -3.51 -9.28
C PRO A 19 11.21 -2.89 -7.87
N GLY A 20 11.98 -3.47 -6.95
CA GLY A 20 11.94 -3.27 -5.50
C GLY A 20 11.56 -1.87 -5.03
N HIS A 21 10.55 -1.84 -4.17
CA HIS A 21 10.28 -0.74 -3.27
C HIS A 21 11.47 -0.61 -2.31
N VAL A 22 12.48 0.18 -2.70
CA VAL A 22 13.53 0.62 -1.78
C VAL A 22 12.86 1.58 -0.81
N MET A 23 12.32 1.04 0.28
CA MET A 23 11.77 1.86 1.35
C MET A 23 12.94 2.38 2.18
N THR A 24 13.46 3.52 1.74
CA THR A 24 14.42 4.36 2.44
C THR A 24 13.99 4.54 3.89
N GLU A 25 14.79 3.96 4.79
CA GLU A 25 14.93 4.27 6.21
C GLU A 25 13.67 4.84 6.89
N GLY A 26 12.79 3.94 7.30
CA GLY A 26 11.60 4.28 8.07
C GLY A 26 11.98 4.82 9.44
N ARG A 27 12.23 6.12 9.54
CA ARG A 27 12.24 6.79 10.85
C ARG A 27 10.88 6.55 11.48
N THR A 28 10.86 6.13 12.74
CA THR A 28 9.64 6.04 13.54
C THR A 28 9.52 7.27 14.44
N ILE A 29 8.30 7.72 14.67
CA ILE A 29 7.94 8.77 15.62
C ILE A 29 7.02 8.18 16.68
N LEU A 30 7.11 8.70 17.90
CA LEU A 30 6.17 8.38 18.96
C LEU A 30 5.00 9.37 18.93
N CYS A 31 3.79 8.85 18.98
CA CYS A 31 2.59 9.67 19.08
C CYS A 31 2.55 10.41 20.43
N PRO A 32 2.42 11.74 20.49
CA PRO A 32 2.37 12.48 21.76
C PRO A 32 1.10 12.20 22.57
N ALA A 33 0.00 11.78 21.91
CA ALA A 33 -1.25 11.48 22.60
C ALA A 33 -1.27 10.09 23.29
N CYS A 34 -0.77 9.04 22.65
CA CYS A 34 -0.86 7.66 23.14
C CYS A 34 0.50 6.98 23.34
N HIS A 35 1.59 7.66 23.02
CA HIS A 35 2.97 7.19 23.12
C HIS A 35 3.30 5.95 22.29
N GLN A 36 2.48 5.64 21.27
CA GLN A 36 2.74 4.52 20.38
C GLN A 36 3.62 4.88 19.21
N GLU A 37 4.37 3.89 18.73
CA GLU A 37 5.26 4.02 17.59
C GLU A 37 4.50 4.07 16.27
N ASN A 38 4.86 5.05 15.45
CA ASN A 38 4.28 5.29 14.15
C ASN A 38 5.37 5.64 13.12
N ASN A 39 5.05 5.52 11.83
CA ASN A 39 5.97 5.92 10.77
C ASN A 39 6.12 7.45 10.73
N SER A 40 7.33 7.99 10.53
CA SER A 40 7.57 9.44 10.42
C SER A 40 6.83 10.10 9.25
N GLY A 41 6.42 9.32 8.24
CA GLY A 41 5.60 9.81 7.13
C GLY A 41 4.09 9.60 7.32
N ALA A 42 3.64 9.08 8.46
CA ALA A 42 2.21 8.84 8.67
C ALA A 42 1.52 10.07 9.26
N ARG A 43 0.46 10.49 8.57
CA ARG A 43 -0.37 11.68 8.86
C ARG A 43 -1.13 11.58 10.18
N PHE A 44 -1.59 10.37 10.49
CA PHE A 44 -2.35 10.05 11.68
C PHE A 44 -1.74 8.84 12.39
N CYS A 45 -1.88 8.81 13.72
CA CYS A 45 -1.47 7.68 14.52
C CYS A 45 -2.33 6.45 14.18
N LYS A 46 -1.69 5.37 13.76
CA LYS A 46 -2.37 4.09 13.45
C LYS A 46 -3.06 3.44 14.67
N HIS A 47 -2.78 3.90 15.88
CA HIS A 47 -3.33 3.34 17.12
C HIS A 47 -4.52 4.13 17.68
N CYS A 48 -4.44 5.46 17.68
CA CYS A 48 -5.47 6.32 18.29
C CYS A 48 -6.10 7.34 17.33
N GLY A 49 -5.57 7.50 16.11
CA GLY A 49 -6.06 8.48 15.15
C GLY A 49 -5.62 9.92 15.38
N HIS A 50 -4.72 10.18 16.35
CA HIS A 50 -4.17 11.52 16.58
C HIS A 50 -3.36 12.03 15.38
N ASP A 51 -3.45 13.31 15.06
CA ASP A 51 -2.69 13.92 13.98
C ASP A 51 -1.20 14.00 14.36
N LEU A 52 -0.33 13.49 13.49
CA LEU A 52 1.12 13.43 13.72
C LEU A 52 1.90 14.38 12.80
N GLU A 53 1.22 15.02 11.85
CA GLU A 53 1.76 16.03 10.93
C GLU A 53 1.58 17.46 11.45
N PHE A 54 1.28 17.63 12.75
CA PHE A 54 1.11 18.96 13.34
C PHE A 54 2.47 19.67 13.46
N LYS A 55 2.72 20.57 12.50
CA LYS A 55 3.86 21.51 12.50
C LYS A 55 3.72 22.57 13.58
#